data_AF-A0A964HX26-F1
#
_entry.id   AF-A0A964HX26-F1
#
_cell.length_a   1.000
_cell.length_b   1.000
_cell.length_c   1.000
_cell.angle_alpha   90.00
_cell.angle_beta   90.00
_cell.angle_gamma   90.00
#
_symmetry.space_group_name_H-M   'P 1'
#
loop_
_entity.id
_entity.type
_entity.pdbx_description
1 polymer ?
#
loop_
_entity_poly.entity_id
_entity_poly.type
_entity_poly.pdbx_seq_one_letter_code
_entity_poly.pdbx_strand_id
1 'polypeptide(L)' 'MAKVLCVLYDDPISGYPTSYPRDDIPTILQYPDGQTLPTP' A
#
# COMPACT_ATOMS: atom_id res chain seq x y z
N MET A 1 -25.35 9.38 3.81
CA MET A 1 -24.07 8.87 4.34
C MET A 1 -24.07 7.36 4.17
N ALA A 2 -23.00 6.77 3.64
CA ALA A 2 -22.93 5.33 3.38
C ALA A 2 -21.96 4.64 4.35
N LYS A 3 -22.23 3.38 4.69
CA LYS A 3 -21.32 2.52 5.47
C LYS A 3 -20.37 1.79 4.52
N VAL A 4 -19.07 1.85 4.80
CA VAL A 4 -18.05 1.04 4.09
C VAL A 4 -17.55 -0.04 5.05
N LEU A 5 -17.69 -1.31 4.65
CA LEU A 5 -17.15 -2.46 5.37
C LEU A 5 -15.91 -2.96 4.60
N CYS A 6 -14.75 -2.99 5.26
CA CYS A 6 -13.49 -3.45 4.68
C CYS A 6 -12.96 -4.64 5.48
N VAL A 7 -12.81 -5.79 4.83
CA VAL A 7 -12.29 -7.03 5.43
C VAL A 7 -10.92 -7.31 4.82
N LEU A 8 -9.91 -7.53 5.65
CA LEU A 8 -8.52 -7.79 5.27
C LEU A 8 -8.03 -9.10 5.90
N TYR A 9 -6.84 -9.52 5.49
CA TYR A 9 -6.14 -10.66 6.08
C TYR A 9 -5.54 -10.30 7.46
N ASP A 10 -5.23 -11.33 8.25
CA ASP A 10 -4.61 -11.18 9.58
C ASP A 10 -3.20 -10.60 9.53
N ASP A 11 -2.79 -9.98 10.63
CA ASP A 11 -1.42 -9.51 10.84
C ASP A 11 -0.41 -10.68 10.85
N PRO A 12 0.90 -10.40 10.67
CA PRO A 12 1.93 -11.41 10.87
C PRO A 12 1.81 -12.08 12.24
N ILE A 13 2.12 -13.38 12.32
CA ILE A 13 2.02 -14.17 13.56
C ILE A 13 2.84 -13.55 14.72
N SER A 14 3.95 -12.87 14.39
CA SER A 14 4.81 -12.16 15.33
C SER A 14 4.31 -10.76 15.73
N GLY A 15 3.13 -10.36 15.26
CA GLY A 15 2.55 -9.02 15.46
C GLY A 15 2.81 -8.06 14.29
N TYR A 16 2.05 -6.95 14.29
CA TYR A 16 2.14 -5.91 13.28
C TYR A 16 3.46 -5.11 13.40
N PRO A 17 4.31 -5.08 12.36
CA PRO A 17 5.61 -4.39 12.43
C PRO A 17 5.47 -2.87 12.29
N THR A 18 6.35 -2.14 12.98
CA THR A 18 6.52 -0.68 12.82
C THR A 18 7.88 -0.29 12.25
N SER A 19 8.76 -1.27 12.01
CA SER A 19 10.08 -1.10 11.40
C SER A 19 10.29 -2.17 10.33
N TYR A 20 10.88 -1.79 9.20
CA TYR A 20 11.12 -2.66 8.05
C TYR A 20 12.61 -2.67 7.67
N PRO A 21 13.08 -3.67 6.91
CA PRO A 21 14.50 -3.77 6.53
C PRO A 21 15.01 -2.64 5.62
N ARG A 22 14.13 -1.85 5.02
CA ARG A 22 14.46 -0.74 4.13
C ARG A 22 13.73 0.52 4.57
N ASP A 23 14.41 1.66 4.41
CA ASP A 23 13.86 2.98 4.72
C ASP A 23 12.94 3.50 3.59
N ASP A 24 13.15 3.04 2.36
CA ASP A 24 12.44 3.51 1.18
C ASP A 24 12.15 2.43 0.13
N ILE A 25 11.31 2.82 -0.84
CA ILE A 25 11.05 2.10 -2.08
C ILE A 25 11.34 3.02 -3.27
N PRO A 26 11.66 2.48 -4.46
CA PRO A 26 11.88 3.30 -5.64
C PRO A 26 10.67 4.14 -6.02
N THR A 27 10.92 5.39 -6.44
CA THR A 27 9.88 6.22 -7.05
C THR A 27 9.56 5.72 -8.45
N ILE A 28 8.28 5.42 -8.69
CA ILE A 28 7.73 5.12 -10.01
C ILE A 28 7.05 6.40 -10.52
N LEU A 29 7.27 6.78 -11.77
CA LEU A 29 6.69 8.01 -12.35
C LEU A 29 5.48 7.74 -13.25
N GLN A 30 5.49 6.61 -13.97
CA GLN A 30 4.49 6.29 -14.97
C GLN A 30 4.46 4.78 -15.22
N TYR A 31 3.30 4.26 -15.63
CA TYR A 31 3.21 2.91 -16.16
C TYR A 31 3.74 2.84 -17.61
N PRO A 32 4.12 1.65 -18.12
CA PRO A 32 4.75 1.51 -19.44
C PRO A 32 3.92 2.01 -20.63
N ASP A 33 2.60 2.07 -20.49
CA ASP A 33 1.66 2.53 -21.51
C ASP A 33 1.42 4.06 -21.48
N GLY A 34 2.10 4.77 -20.58
CA GLY A 34 1.92 6.19 -20.40
C GLY A 34 0.84 6.58 -19.38
N GLN A 35 0.21 5.63 -18.68
CA GLN A 35 -0.75 5.97 -17.62
C GLN A 35 -0.04 6.60 -16.40
N THR A 36 -0.61 7.67 -15.84
CA THR A 36 -0.11 8.31 -14.61
C THR A 36 -0.46 7.49 -13.37
N LEU A 37 0.28 7.71 -12.27
CA LEU A 37 -0.05 7.11 -10.98
C LEU A 37 -1.41 7.58 -10.43
N PRO A 38 -2.00 6.86 -9.45
CA PRO A 38 -3.24 7.28 -8.80
C PRO A 38 -3.20 8.73 -8.28
N THR A 39 -4.32 9.44 -8.45
CA THR A 39 -4.56 10.81 -7.95
C THR A 39 -5.74 10.78 -6.97
N PRO A 40 -5.52 10.35 -5.72
CA PRO A 40 -6.58 10.19 -4.73
C PRO A 40 -7.20 11.51 -4.27
#